data_AF-A0A821NG73-F1
#
_entry.id   AF-A0A821NG73-F1
#
_cell.length_a   1.000
_cell.length_b   1.000
_cell.length_c   1.000
_cell.angle_alpha   90.00
_cell.angle_beta   90.00
_cell.angle_gamma   90.00
#
_symmetry.space_group_name_H-M   'P 1'
#
loop_
_entity.id
_entity.type
_entity.pdbx_description
1 polymer ?
#
loop_
_entity_poly.entity_id
_entity_poly.type
_entity_poly.pdbx_seq_one_letter_code
_entity_poly.pdbx_strand_id
1 'polypeptide(L)'
;MTTTSSATTATATTTTTTRTTTTTTSTRTTTTSRTTTTTTTSRTTTTTGLCSPACNSEQTCVLSVCTNVGHLGISMVWSRSGDGDIAVATPNRKVIYYNNKGPSSSTDQGELDRDDLYNRGPENIYWPLSGSLPPAGT
;
A
#
# COMPACT_ATOMS: atom_id res chain seq x y z
N MET A 1 52.62 -27.52 3.70
CA MET A 1 51.77 -27.38 2.50
C MET A 1 50.51 -26.64 2.93
N THR A 2 50.38 -25.39 2.53
CA THR A 2 49.29 -24.50 2.95
C THR A 2 48.49 -24.19 1.69
N THR A 3 47.25 -24.65 1.61
CA THR A 3 46.37 -24.40 0.46
C THR A 3 45.46 -23.22 0.77
N THR A 4 45.72 -22.10 0.11
CA THR A 4 44.84 -20.93 0.06
C THR A 4 43.74 -21.18 -0.97
N SER A 5 42.48 -21.08 -0.58
CA SER A 5 41.34 -21.18 -1.50
C SER A 5 40.74 -19.79 -1.72
N SER A 6 40.73 -19.34 -2.97
CA SER A 6 40.18 -18.05 -3.41
C SER A 6 38.69 -18.22 -3.73
N ALA A 7 37.83 -17.41 -3.13
CA ALA A 7 36.40 -17.37 -3.45
C ALA A 7 36.14 -16.42 -4.63
N THR A 8 35.48 -16.90 -5.68
CA THR A 8 35.01 -16.12 -6.83
C THR A 8 33.55 -15.71 -6.60
N THR A 9 33.29 -14.41 -6.50
CA THR A 9 31.94 -13.84 -6.38
C THR A 9 31.23 -13.90 -7.73
N ALA A 10 30.11 -14.62 -7.82
CA ALA A 10 29.25 -14.64 -9.01
C ALA A 10 28.25 -13.46 -8.97
N THR A 11 28.33 -12.59 -9.98
CA THR A 11 27.39 -11.48 -10.18
C THR A 11 26.10 -12.01 -10.81
N ALA A 12 24.96 -11.85 -10.14
CA ALA A 12 23.66 -12.23 -10.68
C ALA A 12 23.16 -11.17 -11.67
N THR A 13 23.10 -11.54 -12.95
CA THR A 13 22.48 -10.73 -14.01
C THR A 13 20.99 -11.04 -14.07
N THR A 14 20.13 -10.09 -13.68
CA THR A 14 18.67 -10.25 -13.80
C THR A 14 18.22 -9.91 -15.22
N THR A 15 17.86 -10.92 -16.00
CA THR A 15 17.23 -10.76 -17.31
C THR A 15 15.73 -10.53 -17.12
N THR A 16 15.25 -9.32 -17.44
CA THR A 16 13.82 -8.99 -17.42
C THR A 16 13.14 -9.54 -18.68
N THR A 17 12.39 -10.63 -18.55
CA THR A 17 11.52 -11.15 -19.62
C THR A 17 10.16 -10.47 -19.56
N THR A 18 9.89 -9.56 -20.50
CA THR A 18 8.56 -8.95 -20.68
C THR A 18 7.63 -9.98 -21.32
N ARG A 19 6.70 -10.56 -20.54
CA ARG A 19 5.67 -11.47 -21.07
C ARG A 19 4.34 -10.72 -21.22
N THR A 20 4.06 -10.26 -22.44
CA THR A 20 2.73 -9.82 -22.86
C THR A 20 1.81 -11.05 -22.93
N THR A 21 0.75 -11.09 -22.13
CA THR A 21 -0.25 -12.17 -22.21
C THR A 21 -1.54 -11.62 -22.80
N THR A 22 -1.75 -11.89 -24.09
CA THR A 22 -3.06 -11.75 -24.75
C THR A 22 -3.93 -12.92 -24.29
N THR A 23 -5.09 -12.64 -23.69
CA THR A 23 -6.03 -13.66 -23.22
C THR A 23 -6.79 -14.27 -24.40
N THR A 24 -6.51 -15.53 -24.73
CA THR A 24 -7.41 -16.39 -25.53
C THR A 24 -8.04 -17.41 -24.59
N THR A 25 -9.37 -17.42 -24.51
CA THR A 25 -10.17 -18.33 -23.69
C THR A 25 -10.00 -19.78 -24.16
N SER A 26 -9.55 -20.68 -23.27
CA SER A 26 -9.65 -22.13 -23.48
C SER A 26 -9.84 -22.89 -22.15
N THR A 27 -10.71 -23.90 -22.20
CA THR A 27 -11.40 -24.59 -21.10
C THR A 27 -10.54 -25.54 -20.26
N ARG A 28 -10.66 -25.36 -18.93
CA ARG A 28 -10.57 -26.29 -17.77
C ARG A 28 -9.89 -27.66 -17.95
N THR A 29 -8.82 -27.88 -17.17
CA THR A 29 -8.48 -29.17 -16.53
C THR A 29 -7.88 -28.92 -15.13
N THR A 30 -8.36 -29.66 -14.14
CA THR A 30 -8.06 -29.53 -12.71
C THR A 30 -6.75 -30.24 -12.34
N THR A 31 -5.77 -29.54 -11.74
CA THR A 31 -4.68 -30.16 -10.97
C THR A 31 -4.30 -29.27 -9.78
N THR A 32 -4.48 -29.81 -8.57
CA THR A 32 -4.16 -29.17 -7.30
C THR A 32 -2.65 -29.09 -7.10
N SER A 33 -2.09 -27.88 -7.18
CA SER A 33 -0.76 -27.56 -6.65
C SER A 33 -0.88 -26.36 -5.72
N ARG A 34 -0.47 -26.55 -4.46
CA ARG A 34 -0.51 -25.54 -3.41
C ARG A 34 0.57 -24.50 -3.70
N THR A 35 0.20 -23.44 -4.40
CA THR A 35 1.04 -22.27 -4.65
C THR A 35 0.91 -21.31 -3.48
N THR A 36 2.02 -21.08 -2.77
CA THR A 36 2.14 -19.95 -1.84
C THR A 36 2.16 -18.66 -2.69
N THR A 37 1.01 -18.01 -2.81
CA THR A 37 0.90 -16.73 -3.53
C THR A 37 1.43 -15.62 -2.63
N THR A 38 2.69 -15.26 -2.79
CA THR A 38 3.19 -13.97 -2.31
C THR A 38 2.54 -12.90 -3.18
N THR A 39 1.52 -12.23 -2.65
CA THR A 39 0.91 -11.08 -3.34
C THR A 39 1.87 -9.90 -3.19
N THR A 40 2.76 -9.74 -4.17
CA THR A 40 3.52 -8.49 -4.32
C THR A 40 2.59 -7.49 -4.98
N THR A 41 2.08 -6.52 -4.22
CA THR A 41 1.38 -5.36 -4.77
C THR A 41 2.39 -4.51 -5.55
N SER A 42 2.59 -4.83 -6.83
CA SER A 42 3.38 -3.99 -7.73
C SER A 42 2.59 -2.73 -8.05
N ARG A 43 3.13 -1.59 -7.62
CA ARG A 43 2.59 -0.25 -7.83
C ARG A 43 2.65 0.07 -9.32
N THR A 44 1.51 -0.01 -10.00
CA THR A 44 1.37 0.55 -11.35
C THR A 44 1.38 2.07 -11.22
N THR A 45 2.52 2.71 -11.48
CA THR A 45 2.58 4.17 -11.68
C THR A 45 1.99 4.50 -13.05
N THR A 46 0.67 4.46 -13.13
CA THR A 46 -0.12 5.10 -14.17
C THR A 46 -1.29 5.65 -13.36
N THR A 47 -1.51 6.96 -13.23
CA THR A 47 -2.06 7.85 -14.26
C THR A 47 -2.16 9.26 -13.64
N THR A 48 -1.90 10.32 -14.43
CA THR A 48 -2.56 11.65 -14.36
C THR A 48 -3.04 12.16 -12.98
N GLY A 49 -2.17 12.91 -12.29
CA GLY A 49 -2.52 13.61 -11.06
C GLY A 49 -1.27 14.06 -10.30
N LEU A 50 -0.50 14.99 -10.87
CA LEU A 50 0.62 15.57 -10.14
C LEU A 50 0.09 16.67 -9.22
N CYS A 51 0.36 16.55 -7.94
CA CYS A 51 0.22 17.64 -6.99
C CYS A 51 1.22 18.73 -7.39
N SER A 52 0.80 20.00 -7.31
CA SER A 52 1.67 21.15 -7.54
C SER A 52 1.48 22.13 -6.38
N PRO A 53 2.47 22.30 -5.48
CA PRO A 53 3.79 21.65 -5.50
C PRO A 53 3.72 20.13 -5.33
N ALA A 54 4.78 19.44 -5.78
CA ALA A 54 4.89 17.99 -5.63
C ALA A 54 4.89 17.59 -4.14
N CYS A 55 4.29 16.45 -3.85
CA CYS A 55 4.32 15.87 -2.51
C CYS A 55 5.75 15.48 -2.10
N ASN A 56 6.01 15.46 -0.79
CA ASN A 56 7.31 15.01 -0.28
C ASN A 56 7.47 13.48 -0.43
N SER A 57 8.63 12.94 -0.02
CA SER A 57 8.96 11.51 -0.15
C SER A 57 8.09 10.57 0.68
N GLU A 58 7.36 11.09 1.66
CA GLU A 58 6.50 10.32 2.57
C GLU A 58 5.02 10.48 2.21
N GLN A 59 4.73 11.03 1.03
CA GLN A 59 3.38 11.35 0.61
C GLN A 59 3.08 10.85 -0.81
N THR A 60 1.79 10.70 -1.10
CA THR A 60 1.26 10.44 -2.44
C THR A 60 0.15 11.42 -2.77
N CYS A 61 -0.02 11.69 -4.07
CA CYS A 61 -1.01 12.64 -4.55
C CYS A 61 -2.34 11.92 -4.81
N VAL A 62 -3.38 12.33 -4.10
CA VAL A 62 -4.76 11.85 -4.27
C VAL A 62 -5.65 13.06 -4.52
N LEU A 63 -6.26 13.14 -5.71
CA LEU A 63 -7.07 14.29 -6.15
C LEU A 63 -6.41 15.66 -5.89
N SER A 64 -5.13 15.80 -6.27
CA SER A 64 -4.35 17.04 -6.08
C SER A 64 -4.08 17.41 -4.62
N VAL A 65 -4.28 16.49 -3.67
CA VAL A 65 -3.89 16.63 -2.27
C VAL A 65 -2.81 15.63 -1.91
N CYS A 66 -1.80 16.08 -1.18
CA CYS A 66 -0.77 15.20 -0.62
C CYS A 66 -1.29 14.52 0.64
N THR A 67 -1.27 13.19 0.63
CA THR A 67 -1.65 12.32 1.75
C THR A 67 -0.46 11.46 2.14
N ASN A 68 -0.30 11.17 3.43
CA ASN A 68 0.80 10.40 3.95
C ASN A 68 0.70 8.93 3.48
N VAL A 69 1.85 8.32 3.21
CA VAL A 69 1.96 6.90 2.88
C VAL A 69 2.62 6.11 4.00
N GLY A 70 2.30 4.82 4.03
CA GLY A 70 2.75 3.91 5.06
C GLY A 70 3.00 2.51 4.54
N HIS A 71 3.22 1.57 5.47
CA HIS A 71 3.21 0.14 5.19
C HIS A 71 1.87 -0.33 4.57
N LEU A 72 0.79 0.33 4.95
CA LEU A 72 -0.54 0.25 4.35
C LEU A 72 -1.15 1.66 4.36
N GLY A 73 -1.87 2.00 3.30
CA GLY A 73 -2.64 3.25 3.19
C GLY A 73 -4.00 2.95 2.55
N ILE A 74 -5.04 3.58 3.07
CA ILE A 74 -6.42 3.47 2.61
C ILE A 74 -6.95 4.89 2.47
N SER A 75 -7.25 5.30 1.25
CA SER A 75 -7.77 6.63 0.98
C SER A 75 -9.21 6.53 0.45
N MET A 76 -10.10 7.37 0.97
CA MET A 76 -11.46 7.54 0.48
C MET A 76 -11.61 8.90 -0.18
N VAL A 77 -12.21 8.91 -1.38
CA VAL A 77 -12.61 10.11 -2.09
C VAL A 77 -14.08 10.01 -2.46
N TRP A 78 -14.77 11.14 -2.57
CA TRP A 78 -16.19 11.17 -2.90
C TRP A 78 -16.51 12.28 -3.90
N SER A 79 -17.53 12.09 -4.74
CA SER A 79 -17.81 12.99 -5.87
C SER A 79 -18.73 14.17 -5.53
N ARG A 80 -19.46 14.08 -4.40
CA ARG A 80 -20.39 15.11 -3.92
C ARG A 80 -19.70 16.04 -2.91
N SER A 81 -20.18 17.27 -2.76
CA SER A 81 -19.76 18.11 -1.64
C SER A 81 -20.34 17.59 -0.33
N GLY A 82 -19.60 17.72 0.76
CA GLY A 82 -20.03 17.38 2.10
C GLY A 82 -18.95 16.64 2.86
N ASP A 83 -19.29 16.29 4.09
CA ASP A 83 -18.43 15.54 4.99
C ASP A 83 -18.57 14.04 4.73
N GLY A 84 -17.43 13.38 4.53
CA GLY A 84 -17.37 11.96 4.23
C GLY A 84 -16.34 11.28 5.12
N ASP A 85 -16.82 10.52 6.10
CA ASP A 85 -15.95 9.81 7.04
C ASP A 85 -15.51 8.43 6.55
N ILE A 86 -14.24 8.11 6.75
CA ILE A 86 -13.70 6.75 6.72
C ILE A 86 -13.54 6.22 8.15
N ALA A 87 -13.99 4.98 8.35
CA ALA A 87 -13.71 4.20 9.56
C ALA A 87 -13.07 2.87 9.18
N VAL A 88 -11.90 2.57 9.72
CA VAL A 88 -11.17 1.31 9.45
C VAL A 88 -11.11 0.49 10.73
N ALA A 89 -11.72 -0.70 10.68
CA ALA A 89 -11.61 -1.69 11.73
C ALA A 89 -10.40 -2.61 11.46
N THR A 90 -9.53 -2.74 12.45
CA THR A 90 -8.38 -3.65 12.40
C THR A 90 -8.79 -5.08 12.79
N PRO A 91 -7.99 -6.10 12.46
CA PRO A 91 -8.17 -7.47 12.96
C PRO A 91 -8.28 -7.58 14.49
N ASN A 92 -7.65 -6.68 15.24
CA ASN A 92 -7.74 -6.63 16.71
C ASN A 92 -9.02 -5.91 17.21
N ARG A 93 -9.99 -5.64 16.31
CA ARG A 93 -11.26 -4.95 16.60
C ARG A 93 -11.09 -3.51 17.07
N LYS A 94 -9.97 -2.87 16.76
CA LYS A 94 -9.77 -1.44 17.00
C LYS A 94 -10.26 -0.65 15.80
N VAL A 95 -10.79 0.55 16.01
CA VAL A 95 -11.40 1.34 14.93
C VAL A 95 -10.69 2.68 14.83
N ILE A 96 -10.19 3.00 13.65
CA ILE A 96 -9.57 4.29 13.31
C ILE A 96 -10.63 5.12 12.60
N TYR A 97 -10.92 6.33 13.10
CA TYR A 97 -11.96 7.23 12.58
C TYR A 97 -11.75 8.66 13.13
N TYR A 98 -12.59 9.63 12.75
CA TYR A 98 -12.43 11.06 13.09
C TYR A 98 -12.20 11.35 14.59
N ASN A 99 -12.73 10.54 15.53
CA ASN A 99 -12.53 10.74 16.97
C ASN A 99 -11.49 9.79 17.60
N ASN A 100 -10.90 8.89 16.82
CA ASN A 100 -9.80 8.01 17.25
C ASN A 100 -8.72 7.99 16.16
N LYS A 101 -8.04 9.14 16.00
CA LYS A 101 -7.16 9.42 14.87
C LYS A 101 -5.83 8.67 14.91
N GLY A 102 -5.33 8.28 16.09
CA GLY A 102 -4.01 7.65 16.19
C GLY A 102 -2.86 8.59 15.77
N PRO A 103 -1.63 8.06 15.57
CA PRO A 103 -1.24 6.68 15.81
C PRO A 103 -1.16 6.38 17.31
N SER A 104 -1.79 5.29 17.76
CA SER A 104 -1.69 4.87 19.16
C SER A 104 -2.01 3.38 19.34
N SER A 105 -1.93 2.91 20.59
CA SER A 105 -2.36 1.56 20.94
C SER A 105 -3.86 1.34 20.70
N SER A 106 -4.72 2.36 20.70
CA SER A 106 -6.16 2.25 20.39
C SER A 106 -6.47 2.17 18.91
N THR A 107 -5.47 2.32 18.03
CA THR A 107 -5.61 2.27 16.55
C THR A 107 -4.69 1.22 15.91
N ASP A 108 -4.06 0.35 16.71
CA ASP A 108 -2.96 -0.52 16.26
C ASP A 108 -1.90 0.26 15.47
N GLN A 109 -1.56 1.45 15.95
CA GLN A 109 -0.59 2.38 15.35
C GLN A 109 -0.97 2.91 13.96
N GLY A 110 -2.19 2.66 13.48
CA GLY A 110 -2.71 3.34 12.30
C GLY A 110 -3.13 4.77 12.63
N GLU A 111 -3.05 5.65 11.65
CA GLU A 111 -3.28 7.09 11.78
C GLU A 111 -4.25 7.59 10.71
N LEU A 112 -5.26 8.38 11.10
CA LEU A 112 -6.07 9.21 10.21
C LEU A 112 -5.30 10.52 9.99
N ASP A 113 -4.69 10.68 8.82
CA ASP A 113 -3.83 11.85 8.53
C ASP A 113 -4.64 13.08 8.10
N ARG A 114 -5.87 12.87 7.61
CA ARG A 114 -6.71 13.91 7.04
C ARG A 114 -8.18 13.59 7.23
N ASP A 115 -8.87 14.60 7.72
CA ASP A 115 -10.29 14.66 8.03
C ASP A 115 -10.82 15.87 7.23
N ASP A 116 -11.46 15.62 6.08
CA ASP A 116 -11.90 16.67 5.13
C ASP A 116 -13.40 16.89 5.23
N LEU A 117 -13.77 17.92 5.99
CA LEU A 117 -15.15 18.21 6.39
C LEU A 117 -16.03 18.82 5.30
N TYR A 118 -15.46 19.31 4.19
CA TYR A 118 -16.19 20.21 3.28
C TYR A 118 -16.03 19.89 1.80
N ASN A 119 -14.97 19.19 1.39
CA ASN A 119 -14.68 18.95 -0.02
C ASN A 119 -15.08 17.54 -0.46
N ARG A 120 -14.24 16.94 -1.30
CA ARG A 120 -14.45 15.64 -1.96
C ARG A 120 -13.49 14.57 -1.43
N GLY A 121 -12.93 14.83 -0.24
CA GLY A 121 -11.78 14.12 0.30
C GLY A 121 -10.46 14.62 -0.29
N PRO A 122 -9.38 13.81 -0.21
CA PRO A 122 -9.33 12.52 0.46
C PRO A 122 -9.42 12.61 1.99
N GLU A 123 -10.10 11.65 2.59
CA GLU A 123 -9.72 11.14 3.92
C GLU A 123 -8.75 9.98 3.74
N ASN A 124 -7.73 9.89 4.59
CA ASN A 124 -6.72 8.85 4.46
C ASN A 124 -6.30 8.28 5.81
N ILE A 125 -6.25 6.95 5.88
CA ILE A 125 -5.75 6.19 7.02
C ILE A 125 -4.51 5.42 6.58
N TYR A 126 -3.43 5.52 7.34
CA TYR A 126 -2.16 4.89 7.01
C TYR A 126 -1.42 4.35 8.24
N TRP A 127 -0.47 3.44 8.02
CA TRP A 127 0.45 2.94 9.04
C TRP A 127 1.87 3.46 8.75
N PRO A 128 2.37 4.46 9.49
CA PRO A 128 3.63 5.15 9.17
C PRO A 128 4.81 4.20 8.98
N LEU A 129 5.72 4.52 8.04
CA LEU A 129 6.94 3.75 7.79
C LEU A 129 7.93 3.79 8.98
N SER A 130 7.84 4.80 9.82
CA SER A 130 8.58 4.93 11.08
C SER A 130 7.94 4.17 12.25
N GLY A 131 6.72 3.65 12.05
CA GLY A 131 5.89 3.05 13.09
C GLY A 131 5.84 1.52 13.04
N SER A 132 4.76 0.95 13.59
CA SER A 132 4.51 -0.49 13.54
C SER A 132 3.80 -0.88 12.24
N LEU A 133 4.05 -2.11 11.79
CA LEU A 133 3.29 -2.72 10.70
C LEU A 133 1.79 -2.81 11.07
N PRO A 134 0.87 -2.71 10.08
CA PRO A 134 -0.52 -3.01 10.31
C PRO A 134 -0.68 -4.44 10.85
N PRO A 135 -1.60 -4.67 11.81
CA PRO A 135 -1.86 -6.00 12.34
C PRO A 135 -2.31 -6.96 11.23
N ALA A 136 -1.80 -8.19 11.26
CA ALA A 136 -2.18 -9.23 10.32
C ALA A 136 -3.63 -9.71 10.56
N GLY A 137 -4.36 -9.99 9.47
CA GLY A 137 -5.67 -10.65 9.53
C GLY A 137 -5.55 -12.14 9.86
N THR A 138 -6.61 -12.70 10.44
CA THR A 138 -6.78 -14.14 10.72
C THR A 138 -7.90 -14.74 9.89
#